data_AF-A0A672HL15-F1
#
_entry.id   AF-A0A672HL15-F1
#
_cell.length_a   1.000
_cell.length_b   1.000
_cell.length_c   1.000
_cell.angle_alpha   90.00
_cell.angle_beta   90.00
_cell.angle_gamma   90.00
#
_symmetry.space_group_name_H-M   'P 1'
#
loop_
_entity.id
_entity.type
_entity.pdbx_description
1 polymer ?
#
loop_
_entity_poly.entity_id
_entity_poly.type
_entity_poly.pdbx_seq_one_letter_code
_entity_poly.pdbx_strand_id
1 'polypeptide(L)'
;MQSHYVCRYNICILSCQDDTQELVYSGRYDGREDFAVVLQPFFRNTVVPVNEGRPDTDYFSEDCFHFSERGQSDMASALWNNMLEPVGEKQRYNHFRNDRSGLKCPTKVRNLPHRHFAHASADLVVCSL
;
A
#
# COMPACT_ATOMS: atom_id res chain seq x y z
N MET A 1 7.56 10.17 -24.78
CA MET A 1 6.22 9.57 -24.62
C MET A 1 6.01 9.01 -23.21
N GLN A 2 6.93 8.26 -22.61
CA GLN A 2 6.80 7.65 -21.27
C GLN A 2 6.61 8.62 -20.08
N SER A 3 7.28 9.77 -20.06
CA SER A 3 7.17 10.74 -18.93
C SER A 3 5.74 11.27 -18.72
N HIS A 4 4.96 11.44 -19.79
CA HIS A 4 3.55 11.87 -19.70
C HIS A 4 2.62 10.78 -19.15
N TYR A 5 2.91 9.50 -19.38
CA TYR A 5 2.12 8.39 -18.85
C TYR A 5 2.32 8.27 -17.33
N VAL A 6 3.57 8.29 -16.86
CA VAL A 6 3.89 8.23 -15.42
C VAL A 6 3.26 9.39 -14.64
N CYS A 7 3.21 10.60 -15.22
CA CYS A 7 2.50 11.73 -14.61
C CYS A 7 0.97 11.54 -14.56
N ARG A 8 0.35 10.87 -15.55
CA ARG A 8 -1.09 10.54 -15.52
C ARG A 8 -1.40 9.42 -14.52
N TYR A 9 -0.49 8.46 -14.36
CA TYR A 9 -0.59 7.38 -13.39
C TYR A 9 -0.78 7.85 -11.96
N ASN A 10 0.07 8.78 -11.52
CA ASN A 10 0.00 9.30 -10.16
C ASN A 10 -1.32 10.03 -9.87
N ILE A 11 -1.93 10.68 -10.86
CA ILE A 11 -3.20 11.40 -10.66
C ILE A 11 -4.35 10.44 -10.35
N CYS A 12 -4.48 9.33 -11.10
CA CYS A 12 -5.55 8.34 -10.87
C CYS A 12 -5.34 7.52 -9.60
N ILE A 13 -4.08 7.19 -9.27
CA ILE A 13 -3.76 6.47 -8.03
C ILE A 13 -4.13 7.32 -6.81
N LEU A 14 -3.85 8.63 -6.84
CA LEU A 14 -4.15 9.53 -5.72
C LEU A 14 -5.66 9.69 -5.50
N SER A 15 -6.45 9.90 -6.56
CA SER A 15 -7.90 10.04 -6.41
C SER A 15 -8.53 8.76 -5.84
N CYS A 16 -8.11 7.59 -6.34
CA CYS A 16 -8.64 6.32 -5.86
C CYS A 16 -8.24 6.02 -4.40
N GLN A 17 -7.05 6.48 -3.97
CA GLN A 17 -6.62 6.41 -2.57
C GLN A 17 -7.45 7.33 -1.66
N ASP A 18 -7.80 8.53 -2.10
CA ASP A 18 -8.65 9.44 -1.32
C ASP A 18 -10.09 8.89 -1.22
N ASP A 19 -10.66 8.35 -2.30
CA ASP A 19 -11.99 7.70 -2.28
C ASP A 19 -11.99 6.47 -1.35
N THR A 20 -10.93 5.67 -1.39
CA THR A 20 -10.77 4.51 -0.50
C THR A 20 -10.69 4.95 0.96
N GLN A 21 -9.95 6.03 1.23
CA GLN A 21 -9.84 6.60 2.56
C GLN A 21 -11.20 7.07 3.08
N GLU A 22 -11.98 7.77 2.26
CA GLU A 22 -13.34 8.19 2.61
C GLU A 22 -14.23 6.99 2.93
N LEU A 23 -14.21 5.94 2.09
CA LEU A 23 -14.99 4.72 2.31
C LEU A 23 -14.62 4.04 3.64
N VAL A 24 -13.33 3.88 3.92
CA VAL A 24 -12.85 3.23 5.15
C VAL A 24 -13.27 4.00 6.39
N TYR A 25 -13.19 5.34 6.36
CA TYR A 25 -13.54 6.19 7.50
C TYR A 25 -14.99 6.66 7.53
N SER A 26 -15.83 6.22 6.60
CA SER A 26 -17.26 6.56 6.54
C SER A 26 -18.10 5.96 7.69
N GLY A 27 -17.53 5.06 8.49
CA GLY A 27 -18.23 4.31 9.53
C GLY A 27 -19.05 3.11 8.99
N ARG A 28 -19.00 2.85 7.68
CA ARG A 28 -19.73 1.74 7.02
C ARG A 28 -19.47 0.37 7.66
N TYR A 29 -18.30 0.19 8.27
CA TYR A 29 -17.85 -1.10 8.80
C TYR A 29 -17.81 -1.17 10.33
N ASP A 30 -18.15 -0.09 11.05
CA ASP A 30 -17.97 0.02 12.50
C ASP A 30 -18.86 -0.95 13.31
N GLY A 31 -19.97 -1.41 12.73
CA GLY A 31 -20.89 -2.37 13.35
C GLY A 31 -20.56 -3.84 13.09
N ARG A 32 -19.41 -4.14 12.45
CA ARG A 32 -18.98 -5.52 12.14
C ARG A 32 -17.96 -5.98 13.16
N GLU A 33 -18.18 -7.17 13.71
CA GLU A 33 -17.28 -7.79 14.69
C GLU A 33 -16.45 -8.93 14.06
N ASP A 34 -16.79 -9.34 12.84
CA ASP A 34 -16.22 -10.50 12.15
C ASP A 34 -14.99 -10.16 11.29
N PHE A 35 -14.73 -8.88 11.02
CA PHE A 35 -13.54 -8.43 10.29
C PHE A 35 -13.20 -6.98 10.62
N ALA A 36 -12.01 -6.54 10.20
CA ALA A 36 -11.59 -5.15 10.29
C ALA A 36 -11.12 -4.64 8.93
N VAL A 37 -11.35 -3.34 8.66
CA VAL A 37 -10.83 -2.66 7.49
C VAL A 37 -9.73 -1.69 7.92
N VAL A 38 -8.53 -1.84 7.35
CA VAL A 38 -7.38 -0.99 7.68
C VAL A 38 -6.73 -0.51 6.39
N LEU A 39 -6.77 0.81 6.19
CA LEU A 39 -6.17 1.46 5.03
C LEU A 39 -4.65 1.23 4.99
N GLN A 40 -4.12 0.91 3.80
CA GLN A 40 -2.68 0.72 3.54
C GLN A 40 -2.18 1.81 2.58
N PRO A 41 -1.77 3.00 3.08
CA PRO A 41 -1.54 4.17 2.26
C PRO A 41 -0.17 4.20 1.57
N PHE A 42 0.53 3.07 1.43
CA PHE A 42 1.89 3.03 0.87
C PHE A 42 1.99 3.53 -0.57
N PHE A 43 0.87 3.67 -1.29
CA PHE A 43 0.85 4.25 -2.63
C PHE A 43 0.81 5.79 -2.68
N ARG A 44 0.45 6.46 -1.58
CA ARG A 44 0.09 7.89 -1.62
C ARG A 44 1.23 8.81 -2.05
N ASN A 45 2.45 8.52 -1.61
CA ASN A 45 3.65 9.28 -1.90
C ASN A 45 4.69 8.41 -2.63
N THR A 46 4.22 7.48 -3.46
CA THR A 46 5.10 6.59 -4.22
C THR A 46 5.75 7.34 -5.38
N VAL A 47 7.07 7.19 -5.49
CA VAL A 47 7.86 7.73 -6.60
C VAL A 47 8.24 6.57 -7.51
N VAL A 48 7.90 6.66 -8.79
CA VAL A 48 8.29 5.67 -9.79
C VAL A 48 9.81 5.68 -9.94
N PRO A 49 10.47 4.50 -9.99
CA PRO A 49 11.92 4.42 -10.17
C PRO A 49 12.35 5.08 -11.46
N VAL A 50 13.52 5.70 -11.44
CA VAL A 50 14.10 6.40 -12.58
C VAL A 50 15.46 5.81 -12.86
N ASN A 51 15.69 5.44 -14.12
CA ASN A 51 16.98 5.03 -14.65
C ASN A 51 17.38 6.01 -15.77
N GLU A 52 18.59 6.57 -15.68
CA GLU A 52 19.12 7.56 -16.66
C GLU A 52 18.16 8.73 -16.97
N GLY A 53 17.43 9.22 -15.96
CA GLY A 53 16.50 10.33 -16.11
C GLY A 53 15.16 9.98 -16.77
N ARG A 54 14.87 8.69 -16.99
CA ARG A 54 13.59 8.18 -17.49
C ARG A 54 12.98 7.18 -16.52
N PRO A 55 11.65 6.98 -16.52
CA PRO A 55 11.04 5.90 -15.75
C PRO A 55 11.74 4.57 -16.06
N ASP A 56 12.15 3.86 -15.02
CA ASP A 56 12.79 2.56 -15.15
C ASP A 56 11.73 1.54 -15.60
N THR A 57 11.85 1.10 -16.85
CA THR A 57 10.89 0.20 -17.48
C THR A 57 10.91 -1.20 -16.90
N ASP A 58 11.96 -1.60 -16.18
CA ASP A 58 12.06 -2.92 -15.55
C ASP A 58 10.97 -3.14 -14.49
N TYR A 59 10.38 -2.07 -13.97
CA TYR A 59 9.28 -2.12 -13.00
C TYR A 59 7.90 -2.26 -13.65
N PHE A 60 7.81 -2.19 -14.98
CA PHE A 60 6.56 -2.26 -15.73
C PHE A 60 6.56 -3.44 -16.72
N SER A 61 5.35 -3.89 -17.07
CA SER A 61 5.11 -4.93 -18.06
C SER A 61 5.30 -4.38 -19.49
N GLU A 62 5.22 -5.25 -20.49
CA GLU A 62 5.38 -4.88 -21.92
C GLU A 62 4.45 -3.75 -22.38
N ASP A 63 3.28 -3.63 -21.76
CA ASP A 63 2.32 -2.55 -22.06
C ASP A 63 2.69 -1.19 -21.43
N CYS A 64 3.78 -1.14 -20.66
CA CYS A 64 4.22 0.03 -19.89
C CYS A 64 3.13 0.56 -18.93
N PHE A 65 2.16 -0.29 -18.60
CA PHE A 65 0.99 0.05 -17.80
C PHE A 65 0.98 -0.78 -16.49
N HIS A 66 0.94 -2.10 -16.60
CA HIS A 66 0.95 -2.95 -15.41
C HIS A 66 2.34 -3.01 -14.80
N PHE A 67 2.43 -3.20 -13.49
CA PHE A 67 3.72 -3.51 -12.87
C PHE A 67 4.23 -4.88 -13.36
N SER A 68 5.53 -4.97 -13.60
CA SER A 68 6.20 -6.26 -13.83
C SER A 68 6.22 -7.08 -12.53
N GLU A 69 6.71 -8.31 -12.60
CA GLU A 69 6.98 -9.13 -11.41
C GLU A 69 7.83 -8.36 -10.38
N ARG A 70 8.81 -7.60 -10.85
CA ARG A 70 9.69 -6.78 -10.01
C ARG A 70 8.92 -5.66 -9.30
N GLY A 71 8.07 -4.92 -10.02
CA GLY A 71 7.21 -3.89 -9.43
C GLY A 71 6.24 -4.46 -8.41
N GLN A 72 5.57 -5.57 -8.74
CA GLN A 72 4.65 -6.26 -7.84
C GLN A 72 5.35 -6.78 -6.57
N SER A 73 6.57 -7.30 -6.70
CA SER A 73 7.37 -7.77 -5.56
C SER A 73 7.65 -6.66 -4.54
N ASP A 74 8.00 -5.46 -4.99
CA ASP A 74 8.26 -4.33 -4.09
C ASP A 74 6.95 -3.78 -3.48
N MET A 75 5.85 -3.75 -4.25
CA MET A 75 4.53 -3.42 -3.71
C MET A 75 4.07 -4.40 -2.62
N ALA A 76 4.25 -5.70 -2.84
CA ALA A 76 3.93 -6.73 -1.85
C ALA A 76 4.78 -6.56 -0.58
N SER A 77 6.06 -6.20 -0.74
CA SER A 77 6.95 -5.91 0.39
C SER A 77 6.51 -4.67 1.18
N ALA A 78 6.08 -3.62 0.49
CA ALA A 78 5.53 -2.42 1.12
C ALA A 78 4.23 -2.70 1.88
N LEU A 79 3.30 -3.46 1.27
CA LEU A 79 2.08 -3.91 1.92
C LEU A 79 2.40 -4.72 3.18
N TRP A 80 3.27 -5.72 3.08
CA TRP A 80 3.69 -6.56 4.20
C TRP A 80 4.19 -5.73 5.39
N ASN A 81 5.11 -4.80 5.11
CA ASN A 81 5.66 -3.92 6.13
C ASN A 81 4.60 -3.00 6.74
N ASN A 82 3.65 -2.52 5.92
CA ASN A 82 2.57 -1.64 6.35
C ASN A 82 1.56 -2.39 7.25
N MET A 83 1.25 -3.66 6.95
CA MET A 83 0.41 -4.49 7.82
C MET A 83 0.99 -4.65 9.23
N LEU A 84 2.31 -4.60 9.37
CA LEU A 84 3.02 -4.74 10.65
C LEU A 84 3.22 -3.42 11.42
N GLU A 85 2.84 -2.28 10.86
CA GLU A 85 2.88 -0.98 11.54
C GLU A 85 1.62 -0.72 12.37
N PRO A 86 1.67 0.14 13.41
CA PRO A 86 0.48 0.52 14.15
C PRO A 86 -0.56 1.24 13.27
N VAL A 87 -1.86 1.04 13.54
CA VAL A 87 -2.92 1.81 12.90
C VAL A 87 -2.74 3.29 13.24
N GLY A 88 -2.79 4.17 12.22
CA GLY A 88 -2.50 5.60 12.34
C GLY A 88 -1.06 6.00 12.07
N GLU A 89 -0.12 5.04 12.11
CA GLU A 89 1.32 5.25 11.86
C GLU A 89 1.82 4.53 10.61
N LYS A 90 0.88 4.21 9.71
CA LYS A 90 1.17 3.48 8.47
C LYS A 90 2.02 4.32 7.51
N GLN A 91 3.04 3.71 6.92
CA GLN A 91 3.88 4.31 5.89
C GLN A 91 3.04 4.71 4.67
N ARG A 92 3.39 5.85 4.07
CA ARG A 92 2.62 6.46 2.98
C ARG A 92 3.33 6.46 1.63
N TYR A 93 4.43 5.73 1.52
CA TYR A 93 5.28 5.66 0.33
C TYR A 93 5.69 4.21 0.08
N ASN A 94 6.10 3.92 -1.16
CA ASN A 94 6.75 2.67 -1.55
C ASN A 94 8.20 2.95 -1.94
N HIS A 95 9.11 2.09 -1.48
CA HIS A 95 10.51 2.09 -1.89
C HIS A 95 10.77 0.95 -2.87
N PHE A 96 10.82 1.28 -4.15
CA PHE A 96 11.20 0.35 -5.20
C PHE A 96 12.72 0.15 -5.24
N ARG A 97 13.23 -0.74 -4.38
CA ARG A 97 14.66 -1.03 -4.25
C ARG A 97 15.02 -2.42 -4.74
N ASN A 98 14.04 -3.27 -5.01
CA ASN A 98 14.21 -4.71 -5.25
C ASN A 98 15.13 -5.36 -4.20
N ASP A 99 15.00 -4.95 -2.95
CA ASP A 99 15.78 -5.43 -1.81
C ASP A 99 14.84 -5.95 -0.73
N ARG A 100 15.01 -7.23 -0.39
CA ARG A 100 14.19 -7.94 0.60
C ARG A 100 14.73 -7.82 2.03
N SER A 101 15.90 -7.20 2.24
CA SER A 101 16.51 -7.03 3.56
C SER A 101 15.67 -6.16 4.52
N GLY A 102 14.82 -5.29 3.97
CA GLY A 102 13.93 -4.41 4.71
C GLY A 102 12.59 -5.02 5.13
N LEU A 103 12.34 -6.32 4.91
CA LEU A 103 11.10 -6.98 5.33
C LEU A 103 11.03 -7.09 6.85
N LYS A 104 9.97 -6.52 7.44
CA LYS A 104 9.70 -6.57 8.87
C LYS A 104 9.19 -7.96 9.26
N CYS A 105 9.65 -8.45 10.40
CA CYS A 105 9.12 -9.65 11.03
C CYS A 105 8.06 -9.29 12.07
N PRO A 106 6.98 -10.06 12.22
CA PRO A 106 6.02 -9.87 13.30
C PRO A 106 6.71 -9.97 14.67
N THR A 107 6.42 -9.03 15.56
CA THR A 107 6.85 -9.13 16.97
C THR A 107 5.82 -9.92 17.78
N LYS A 108 6.24 -10.50 18.91
CA LYS A 108 5.33 -11.25 19.80
C LYS A 108 4.22 -10.37 20.42
N VAL A 109 4.41 -9.05 20.43
CA VAL A 109 3.47 -8.09 21.03
C VAL A 109 2.49 -7.61 19.95
N ARG A 110 1.25 -8.09 19.99
CA ARG A 110 0.14 -7.51 19.22
C ARG A 110 -0.20 -6.13 19.80
N ASN A 111 0.41 -5.07 19.27
CA ASN A 111 -0.02 -3.70 19.52
C ASN A 111 -1.33 -3.42 18.76
N LEU A 112 -2.42 -4.03 19.21
CA LEU A 112 -3.76 -3.67 18.77
C LEU A 112 -4.29 -2.58 19.70
N PRO A 113 -4.81 -1.44 19.18
CA PRO A 113 -5.47 -0.44 20.01
C PRO A 113 -6.61 -1.09 20.78
N HIS A 114 -6.43 -1.22 22.10
CA HIS A 114 -7.25 -2.01 23.02
C HIS A 114 -8.72 -1.58 23.16
N ARG A 115 -9.18 -0.54 22.44
CA ARG A 115 -10.54 -0.01 22.63
C ARG A 115 -11.50 -0.23 21.47
N HIS A 116 -11.04 -0.58 20.26
CA HIS A 116 -11.94 -0.87 19.11
C HIS A 116 -11.69 -2.23 18.43
N PHE A 117 -10.71 -3.01 18.90
CA PHE A 117 -10.30 -4.26 18.24
C PHE A 117 -10.34 -5.48 19.15
N ALA A 118 -11.05 -5.44 20.28
CA ALA A 118 -11.12 -6.57 21.22
C ALA A 118 -11.75 -7.84 20.61
N HIS A 119 -12.51 -7.70 19.52
CA HIS A 119 -13.20 -8.81 18.86
C HIS A 119 -12.78 -9.08 17.42
N ALA A 120 -11.86 -8.29 16.84
CA ALA A 120 -11.34 -8.57 15.51
C ALA A 120 -10.38 -9.77 15.57
N SER A 121 -10.94 -10.97 15.50
CA SER A 121 -10.25 -12.17 15.07
C SER A 121 -9.84 -11.96 13.61
N ALA A 122 -8.69 -11.31 13.43
CA ALA A 122 -7.82 -11.33 12.27
C ALA A 122 -8.47 -11.79 10.95
N ASP A 123 -9.21 -10.89 10.31
CA ASP A 123 -9.32 -10.84 8.86
C ASP A 123 -9.14 -9.37 8.48
N LEU A 124 -7.90 -9.04 8.11
CA LEU A 124 -7.53 -7.70 7.65
C LEU A 124 -7.98 -7.60 6.20
N VAL A 125 -9.06 -6.86 5.92
CA VAL A 125 -9.36 -6.52 4.53
C VAL A 125 -8.34 -5.49 4.10
N VAL A 126 -7.38 -5.95 3.30
CA VAL A 126 -6.38 -5.11 2.67
C VAL A 126 -7.05 -4.37 1.52
N CYS A 127 -7.33 -3.08 1.70
CA CYS A 127 -7.57 -2.17 0.59
C CYS A 127 -6.21 -1.60 0.15
N SER A 128 -5.56 -2.29 -0.78
CA SER A 128 -4.46 -1.76 -1.56
C SER A 128 -4.77 -1.95 -3.04
N LEU A 129 -4.63 -0.88 -3.82
CA LEU A 129 -4.70 -0.90 -5.28
C LEU A 129 -3.50 -1.63 -5.87
#